data_AF-A0A813F242-F1
#
_entry.id   AF-A0A813F242-F1
#
_cell.length_a   1.000
_cell.length_b   1.000
_cell.length_c   1.000
_cell.angle_alpha   90.00
_cell.angle_beta   90.00
_cell.angle_gamma   90.00
#
_symmetry.space_group_name_H-M   'P 1'
#
loop_
_entity.id
_entity.type
_entity.pdbx_description
1 polymer ?
#
loop_
_entity_poly.entity_id
_entity_poly.type
_entity_poly.pdbx_seq_one_letter_code
_entity_poly.pdbx_strand_id
1 'polypeptide(L)'
;MCCGITSTPSLSLEVKYQVFDTELGRLAVLCCADGIVPEAPRVLSLMGAQVLLNSLNSREPDEMRVHIPLRAIENGVWHVASNTVGNPNNVGLLWPWTGGSEVCDPKGVRTMASEEEEDMVVAEVRPFESELKSSSWSKDIWKQRRPELYGIMTRPLEEVPAAVMYGPAGEKLPFEGPDVLKVAVMQLSRVHTRACTEWMTQRQVAYAARRGAVLGVLPSLWCFKRGEVASDPKDAAVYSSEVLKKAASWAQE
;
A
#
# COMPACT_ATOMS: atom_id res chain seq x y z
N MET A 1 7.17 -5.81 -8.68
CA MET A 1 7.34 -7.17 -8.13
C MET A 1 7.10 -7.09 -6.63
N CYS A 2 5.87 -7.35 -6.19
CA CYS A 2 5.68 -7.90 -4.84
C CYS A 2 6.52 -9.17 -4.81
N CYS A 3 7.37 -9.35 -3.79
CA CYS A 3 8.12 -10.58 -3.62
C CYS A 3 7.15 -11.76 -3.62
N GLY A 4 7.09 -12.47 -4.74
CA GLY A 4 6.54 -13.82 -4.80
C GLY A 4 7.46 -14.69 -3.98
N ILE A 5 7.06 -14.98 -2.74
CA ILE A 5 7.68 -16.02 -1.93
C ILE A 5 7.18 -17.35 -2.49
N THR A 6 7.73 -17.76 -3.63
CA THR A 6 7.65 -19.15 -4.08
C THR A 6 8.81 -19.90 -3.45
N SER A 7 8.46 -20.84 -2.56
CA SER A 7 9.34 -21.86 -1.98
C SER A 7 10.57 -21.35 -1.22
N THR A 8 10.40 -20.77 -0.04
CA THR A 8 11.39 -20.92 1.03
C THR A 8 11.06 -22.17 1.85
N PRO A 9 12.05 -23.02 2.19
CA PRO A 9 11.82 -24.16 3.05
C PRO A 9 11.27 -23.67 4.38
N SER A 10 10.33 -24.42 4.94
CA SER A 10 9.62 -24.14 6.19
C SER A 10 10.54 -23.55 7.26
N LEU A 11 10.61 -22.23 7.32
CA LEU A 11 11.06 -21.50 8.49
C LEU A 11 9.94 -21.71 9.51
N SER A 12 10.03 -22.83 10.23
CA SER A 12 9.35 -22.98 11.51
C SER A 12 9.95 -21.93 12.43
N LEU A 13 9.44 -20.71 12.37
CA LEU A 13 9.91 -19.64 13.21
C LEU A 13 8.71 -19.00 13.89
N GLU A 14 8.49 -19.35 15.15
CA GLU A 14 7.92 -18.42 16.10
C GLU A 14 8.92 -17.23 16.27
N VAL A 15 9.10 -16.38 15.26
CA VAL A 15 9.78 -15.09 15.47
C VAL A 15 8.81 -14.21 16.24
N LYS A 16 9.02 -14.12 17.55
CA LYS A 16 8.27 -13.19 18.41
C LYS A 16 8.95 -11.83 18.35
N TYR A 17 8.15 -10.77 18.30
CA TYR A 17 8.63 -9.41 18.56
C TYR A 17 9.36 -9.36 19.90
N GLN A 18 10.49 -8.66 19.94
CA GLN A 18 11.39 -8.62 21.10
C GLN A 18 11.91 -7.21 21.35
N VAL A 19 12.11 -6.91 22.64
CA VAL A 19 12.74 -5.68 23.12
C VAL A 19 14.03 -6.06 23.84
N PHE A 20 15.12 -5.40 23.47
CA PHE A 20 16.45 -5.63 24.02
C PHE A 20 16.78 -4.53 25.02
N ASP A 21 17.05 -4.90 26.26
CA ASP A 21 17.54 -3.96 27.27
C ASP A 21 19.04 -3.75 27.10
N THR A 22 19.46 -2.50 26.91
CA THR A 22 20.84 -2.13 26.62
C THR A 22 21.22 -0.88 27.40
N GLU A 23 22.52 -0.58 27.48
CA GLU A 23 23.01 0.68 28.07
C GLU A 23 22.53 1.93 27.30
N LEU A 24 22.10 1.76 26.05
CA LEU A 24 21.54 2.80 25.20
C LEU A 24 20.00 2.93 25.36
N GLY A 25 19.39 2.20 26.27
CA GLY A 25 17.95 2.11 26.46
C GLY A 25 17.34 0.82 25.89
N ARG A 26 16.02 0.74 25.92
CA ARG A 26 15.27 -0.43 25.42
C ARG A 26 15.01 -0.32 23.92
N LEU A 27 15.68 -1.15 23.15
CA LEU A 27 15.68 -1.10 21.68
C LEU A 27 14.81 -2.22 21.11
N ALA A 28 14.12 -1.96 20.01
CA ALA A 28 13.40 -2.96 19.25
C ALA A 28 13.68 -2.82 17.76
N VAL A 29 13.74 -3.93 17.05
CA VAL A 29 14.05 -3.95 15.62
C VAL A 29 12.77 -4.18 14.81
N LEU A 30 12.63 -3.39 13.75
CA LEU A 30 11.63 -3.54 12.69
C LEU A 30 12.36 -3.86 11.38
N CYS A 31 11.75 -4.70 10.56
CA CYS A 31 12.25 -5.04 9.23
C CYS A 31 11.33 -4.46 8.15
N CYS A 32 11.72 -3.33 7.57
CA CYS A 32 11.03 -2.63 6.47
C CYS A 32 9.51 -2.55 6.68
N ALA A 33 8.75 -3.43 6.02
CA ALA A 33 7.30 -3.49 6.05
C ALA A 33 6.69 -3.62 7.46
N ASP A 34 7.42 -4.11 8.47
CA ASP A 34 6.96 -4.08 9.86
C ASP A 34 6.63 -2.65 10.33
N GLY A 35 7.33 -1.63 9.83
CA GLY A 35 7.06 -0.23 10.17
C GLY A 35 5.79 0.34 9.53
N ILE A 36 5.29 -0.27 8.45
CA ILE A 36 4.09 0.18 7.73
C ILE A 36 2.82 -0.23 8.47
N VAL A 37 2.81 -1.42 9.07
CA VAL A 37 1.68 -1.93 9.86
C VAL A 37 1.72 -1.32 11.27
N PRO A 38 0.63 -0.73 11.79
CA PRO A 38 0.64 -0.10 13.11
C PRO A 38 0.83 -1.10 14.26
N GLU A 39 0.47 -2.36 14.05
CA GLU A 39 0.48 -3.40 15.07
C GLU A 39 1.88 -3.72 15.57
N ALA A 40 2.86 -3.85 14.67
CA ALA A 40 4.22 -4.27 15.05
C ALA A 40 4.93 -3.22 15.93
N PRO A 41 4.99 -1.93 15.55
CA PRO A 41 5.53 -0.88 16.42
C PRO A 41 4.73 -0.74 17.71
N ARG A 42 3.40 -0.93 17.67
CA ARG A 42 2.55 -0.88 18.87
C ARG A 42 2.89 -1.98 19.86
N VAL A 43 3.02 -3.22 19.40
CA VAL A 43 3.35 -4.36 20.25
C VAL A 43 4.71 -4.15 20.91
N LEU A 44 5.74 -3.80 20.13
CA LEU A 44 7.07 -3.53 20.64
C LEU A 44 7.09 -2.37 21.66
N SER A 45 6.35 -1.31 21.38
CA SER A 45 6.23 -0.18 22.30
C SER A 45 5.54 -0.59 23.61
N LEU A 46 4.48 -1.40 23.56
CA LEU A 46 3.81 -1.93 24.76
C LEU A 46 4.68 -2.91 25.55
N MET A 47 5.62 -3.59 24.87
CA MET A 47 6.66 -4.40 25.51
C MET A 47 7.77 -3.55 26.16
N GLY A 48 7.70 -2.22 26.03
CA GLY A 48 8.61 -1.28 26.69
C GLY A 48 9.70 -0.72 25.78
N ALA A 49 9.63 -0.91 24.45
CA ALA A 49 10.58 -0.29 23.54
C ALA A 49 10.55 1.24 23.69
N GLN A 50 11.74 1.84 23.77
CA GLN A 50 11.95 3.28 23.82
C GLN A 50 12.43 3.82 22.47
N VAL A 51 13.14 2.97 21.71
CA VAL A 51 13.67 3.26 20.38
C VAL A 51 13.36 2.10 19.44
N LEU A 52 12.73 2.41 18.31
CA LEU A 52 12.52 1.51 17.19
C LEU A 52 13.66 1.70 16.20
N LEU A 53 14.34 0.61 15.84
CA LEU A 53 15.38 0.57 14.82
C LEU A 53 14.80 -0.11 13.59
N ASN A 54 14.59 0.63 12.51
CA ASN A 54 13.96 0.12 11.29
C ASN A 54 14.95 0.10 10.13
N SER A 55 15.32 -1.11 9.69
CA SER A 55 16.12 -1.27 8.47
C SER A 55 15.18 -1.35 7.28
N LEU A 56 15.32 -0.41 6.35
CA LEU A 56 14.46 -0.25 5.19
C LEU A 56 15.14 -0.72 3.91
N ASN A 57 14.30 -1.21 3.01
CA ASN A 57 14.63 -1.46 1.62
C ASN A 57 13.51 -0.90 0.72
N SER A 58 13.04 0.31 1.07
CA SER A 58 11.84 0.91 0.50
C SER A 58 12.14 1.69 -0.77
N ARG A 59 11.20 1.58 -1.72
CA ARG A 59 11.16 2.34 -2.97
C ARG A 59 10.01 3.34 -2.99
N GLU A 60 9.21 3.35 -1.93
CA GLU A 60 8.04 4.21 -1.79
C GLU A 60 8.41 5.31 -0.79
N PRO A 61 8.19 6.60 -1.13
CA PRO A 61 8.53 7.70 -0.26
C PRO A 61 7.57 7.83 0.95
N ASP A 62 6.51 7.04 1.00
CA ASP A 62 5.51 7.08 2.08
C ASP A 62 6.07 6.57 3.42
N GLU A 63 7.04 5.65 3.41
CA GLU A 63 7.71 5.19 4.63
C GLU A 63 8.33 6.36 5.41
N MET A 64 9.19 7.17 4.78
CA MET A 64 9.79 8.34 5.46
C MET A 64 8.86 9.55 5.56
N ARG A 65 7.88 9.69 4.66
CA ARG A 65 6.99 10.87 4.68
C ARG A 65 5.82 10.72 5.63
N VAL A 66 5.37 9.49 5.90
CA VAL A 66 4.13 9.21 6.62
C VAL A 66 4.34 8.18 7.72
N HIS A 67 4.81 6.98 7.38
CA HIS A 67 4.76 5.85 8.32
C HIS A 67 5.70 6.06 9.51
N ILE A 68 6.98 6.35 9.28
CA ILE A 68 7.95 6.56 10.36
C ILE A 68 7.52 7.65 11.36
N PRO A 69 7.23 8.89 10.95
CA PRO A 69 6.82 9.92 11.91
C PRO A 69 5.50 9.57 12.61
N LEU A 70 4.56 8.92 11.91
CA LEU A 70 3.31 8.49 12.52
C LEU A 70 3.53 7.39 13.58
N ARG A 71 4.38 6.39 13.30
CA ARG A 71 4.72 5.32 14.24
C ARG A 71 5.43 5.85 15.48
N ALA A 72 6.30 6.85 15.33
CA ALA A 72 6.96 7.52 16.45
C ALA A 72 5.94 8.23 17.35
N ILE A 73 5.08 9.08 16.77
CA ILE A 73 4.07 9.88 17.49
C ILE A 73 3.03 8.99 18.18
N GLU A 74 2.44 8.01 17.47
CA GLU A 74 1.31 7.23 17.99
C GLU A 74 1.71 6.31 19.16
N ASN A 75 3.00 5.97 19.24
CA ASN A 75 3.57 5.11 20.27
C ASN A 75 4.33 5.89 21.35
N GLY A 76 4.70 7.15 21.06
CA GLY A 76 5.50 8.00 21.92
C GLY A 76 6.89 7.39 22.15
N VAL A 77 7.55 6.99 21.06
CA VAL A 77 8.88 6.36 21.07
C VAL A 77 9.74 6.98 19.98
N TRP A 78 11.06 6.84 20.11
CA TRP A 78 11.98 7.24 19.05
C TRP A 78 11.91 6.24 17.89
N HIS A 79 12.11 6.71 16.67
CA HIS A 79 12.18 5.87 15.48
C HIS A 79 13.41 6.26 14.67
N VAL A 80 14.36 5.33 14.55
CA VAL A 80 15.57 5.48 13.76
C VAL A 80 15.43 4.56 12.55
N ALA A 81 15.40 5.14 11.35
CA ALA A 81 15.22 4.41 10.11
C ALA A 81 16.40 4.64 9.15
N SER A 82 16.85 3.58 8.51
CA SER A 82 17.91 3.63 7.51
C SER A 82 17.45 2.96 6.23
N ASN A 83 17.54 3.66 5.10
CA ASN A 83 17.16 3.19 3.77
C ASN A 83 18.30 3.41 2.77
N THR A 84 18.21 2.70 1.65
CA THR A 84 19.15 2.81 0.52
C THR A 84 18.69 3.86 -0.48
N VAL A 85 19.63 4.46 -1.22
CA VAL A 85 19.37 5.37 -2.35
C VAL A 85 19.78 4.72 -3.67
N GLY A 86 19.25 5.24 -4.78
CA GLY A 86 19.66 4.83 -6.13
C GLY A 86 19.07 3.49 -6.56
N ASN A 87 19.70 2.82 -7.53
CA ASN A 87 19.24 1.53 -8.05
C ASN A 87 20.38 0.51 -8.10
N PRO A 88 20.53 -0.35 -7.07
CA PRO A 88 21.42 -1.51 -7.09
C PRO A 88 21.31 -2.45 -8.29
N ASN A 89 20.20 -2.44 -9.04
CA ASN A 89 20.00 -3.36 -10.16
C ASN A 89 20.35 -2.71 -11.51
N ASN A 90 21.38 -3.27 -12.14
CA ASN A 90 21.87 -2.88 -13.46
C ASN A 90 21.03 -3.48 -14.60
N VAL A 91 19.97 -4.22 -14.27
CA VAL A 91 19.17 -5.01 -15.21
C VAL A 91 17.68 -4.75 -14.96
N GLY A 92 17.04 -4.06 -15.91
CA GLY A 92 15.60 -3.75 -15.88
C GLY A 92 15.24 -2.37 -15.32
N LEU A 93 14.05 -1.90 -15.69
CA LEU A 93 13.42 -0.69 -15.14
C LEU A 93 12.84 -0.99 -13.76
N LEU A 94 13.70 -1.07 -12.75
CA LEU A 94 13.25 -1.02 -11.36
C LEU A 94 13.29 0.42 -10.87
N TRP A 95 12.22 0.83 -10.19
CA TRP A 95 12.13 2.15 -9.56
C TRP A 95 13.27 2.32 -8.55
N PRO A 96 13.93 3.49 -8.49
CA PRO A 96 15.01 3.72 -7.54
C PRO A 96 14.49 3.63 -6.11
N TRP A 97 15.37 3.22 -5.19
CA TRP A 97 15.14 3.33 -3.76
C TRP A 97 15.15 4.81 -3.36
N THR A 98 14.27 5.17 -2.42
CA THR A 98 13.90 6.55 -2.14
C THR A 98 14.66 7.20 -0.99
N GLY A 99 15.76 6.58 -0.52
CA GLY A 99 16.57 7.14 0.56
C GLY A 99 15.72 7.54 1.76
N GLY A 100 15.96 8.74 2.27
CA GLY A 100 15.12 9.33 3.30
C GLY A 100 15.33 8.69 4.68
N SER A 101 16.53 8.16 4.93
CA SER A 101 16.94 7.72 6.27
C SER A 101 16.70 8.85 7.28
N GLU A 102 16.12 8.55 8.44
CA GLU A 102 15.75 9.59 9.39
C GLU A 102 15.80 9.14 10.85
N VAL A 103 15.95 10.12 11.73
CA VAL A 103 15.70 9.97 13.17
C VAL A 103 14.51 10.84 13.52
N CYS A 104 13.46 10.21 14.04
CA CYS A 104 12.23 10.87 14.47
C CYS A 104 12.05 10.73 15.99
N ASP A 105 11.76 11.84 16.66
CA ASP A 105 11.50 11.88 18.09
C ASP A 105 10.05 11.46 18.43
N PRO A 106 9.73 11.19 19.71
CA PRO A 106 8.38 10.82 20.15
C PRO A 106 7.28 11.84 19.84
N LYS A 107 7.63 13.08 19.45
CA LYS A 107 6.71 14.17 19.12
C LYS A 107 6.57 14.38 17.61
N GLY A 108 7.31 13.64 16.79
CA GLY A 108 7.30 13.75 15.34
C GLY A 108 8.32 14.73 14.75
N VAL A 109 9.20 15.31 15.57
CA VAL A 109 10.30 16.14 15.06
C VAL A 109 11.35 15.21 14.47
N ARG A 110 11.83 15.55 13.26
CA ARG A 110 12.68 14.66 12.49
C ARG A 110 13.92 15.36 11.93
N THR A 111 15.00 14.61 11.82
CA THR A 111 16.16 14.95 10.99
C THR A 111 16.30 13.87 9.93
N MET A 112 16.40 14.27 8.66
CA MET A 112 16.33 13.36 7.52
C MET A 112 17.53 13.52 6.59
N ALA A 113 17.92 12.41 5.98
CA ALA A 113 18.92 12.31 4.94
C ALA A 113 18.28 12.60 3.57
N SER A 114 19.11 12.77 2.56
CA SER A 114 18.69 12.86 1.15
C SER A 114 17.80 11.68 0.73
N GLU A 115 16.81 11.97 -0.12
CA GLU A 115 15.97 10.96 -0.78
C GLU A 115 16.66 10.35 -2.02
N GLU A 116 17.68 11.04 -2.56
CA GLU A 116 18.24 10.72 -3.88
C GLU A 116 19.72 10.33 -3.82
N GLU A 117 20.46 10.79 -2.80
CA GLU A 117 21.93 10.71 -2.74
C GLU A 117 22.40 10.08 -1.43
N GLU A 118 23.61 9.52 -1.42
CA GLU A 118 24.22 9.00 -0.20
C GLU A 118 24.42 10.14 0.80
N ASP A 119 23.90 9.95 2.01
CA ASP A 119 23.86 10.98 3.03
C ASP A 119 23.80 10.36 4.43
N MET A 120 24.10 11.15 5.45
CA MET A 120 24.17 10.71 6.84
C MET A 120 23.48 11.71 7.76
N VAL A 121 22.58 11.19 8.59
CA VAL A 121 21.93 11.95 9.66
C VAL A 121 22.56 11.60 10.99
N VAL A 122 22.76 12.63 11.82
CA VAL A 122 23.17 12.48 13.22
C VAL A 122 22.18 13.24 14.09
N ALA A 123 21.71 12.59 15.15
CA ALA A 123 20.80 13.19 16.13
C ALA A 123 21.12 12.67 17.54
N GLU A 124 20.86 13.51 18.55
CA GLU A 124 20.92 13.10 19.95
C GLU A 124 19.61 12.40 20.33
N VAL A 125 19.68 11.08 20.53
CA VAL A 125 18.52 10.27 20.95
C VAL A 125 18.49 10.20 22.46
N ARG A 126 17.36 10.58 23.05
CA ARG A 126 17.12 10.55 24.51
C ARG A 126 16.01 9.55 24.84
N PRO A 127 16.32 8.25 25.01
CA PRO A 127 15.31 7.19 25.18
C PRO A 127 14.31 7.47 26.31
N PHE A 128 14.75 8.11 27.39
CA PHE A 128 13.89 8.44 28.53
C PHE A 128 12.70 9.35 28.17
N GLU A 129 12.81 10.15 27.10
CA GLU A 129 11.70 11.01 26.65
C GLU A 129 10.50 10.19 26.16
N SER A 130 10.73 8.94 25.73
CA SER A 130 9.65 8.03 25.36
C SER A 130 8.77 7.66 26.56
N GLU A 131 9.27 7.71 27.80
CA GLU A 131 8.50 7.39 29.01
C GLU A 131 7.47 8.46 29.36
N LEU A 132 7.63 9.68 28.83
CA LEU A 132 6.71 10.78 29.11
C LEU A 132 5.32 10.51 28.54
N LYS A 133 5.23 9.76 27.42
CA LYS A 133 3.99 9.44 26.68
C LYS A 133 3.08 10.64 26.45
N SER A 134 3.64 11.84 26.45
CA SER A 134 2.91 13.09 26.30
C SER A 134 3.05 13.58 24.86
N SER A 135 1.95 14.04 24.28
CA SER A 135 1.91 14.75 23.00
C SER A 135 1.36 16.16 23.21
N SER A 136 1.25 16.95 22.14
CA SER A 136 0.64 18.29 22.21
C SER A 136 -0.87 18.26 22.54
N TRP A 137 -1.54 17.10 22.41
CA TRP A 137 -2.98 16.92 22.66
C TRP A 137 -3.32 15.95 23.79
N SER A 138 -2.35 15.22 24.36
CA SER A 138 -2.59 14.30 25.47
C SER A 138 -1.42 14.31 26.46
N LYS A 139 -1.74 14.29 27.75
CA LYS A 139 -0.73 14.10 28.81
C LYS A 139 -0.19 12.67 28.86
N ASP A 140 -0.97 11.72 28.38
CA ASP A 140 -0.63 10.30 28.34
C ASP A 140 -1.44 9.65 27.21
N ILE A 141 -0.80 9.45 26.06
CA ILE A 141 -1.44 8.84 24.88
C ILE A 141 -1.82 7.38 25.12
N TRP A 142 -1.19 6.69 26.09
CA TRP A 142 -1.48 5.28 26.34
C TRP A 142 -2.75 5.09 27.16
N LYS A 143 -3.09 6.03 28.05
CA LYS A 143 -4.37 6.03 28.78
C LYS A 143 -5.60 6.20 27.88
N GLN A 144 -5.41 6.64 26.64
CA GLN A 144 -6.50 6.80 25.68
C GLN A 144 -6.87 5.51 24.96
N ARG A 145 -6.07 4.44 25.13
CA ARG A 145 -6.34 3.13 24.51
C ARG A 145 -7.57 2.48 25.13
N ARG A 146 -8.26 1.65 24.33
CA ARG A 146 -9.43 0.85 24.73
C ARG A 146 -9.22 -0.63 24.35
N PRO A 147 -8.32 -1.36 25.03
CA PRO A 147 -7.96 -2.74 24.67
C PRO A 147 -9.14 -3.71 24.58
N GLU A 148 -10.19 -3.48 25.37
CA GLU A 148 -11.43 -4.26 25.35
C GLU A 148 -12.19 -4.19 24.01
N LEU A 149 -11.90 -3.18 23.17
CA LEU A 149 -12.50 -3.04 21.84
C LEU A 149 -11.67 -3.71 20.73
N TYR A 150 -10.44 -4.16 21.04
CA TYR A 150 -9.46 -4.60 20.05
C TYR A 150 -9.46 -6.10 19.78
N GLY A 151 -10.36 -6.86 20.41
CA GLY A 151 -10.35 -8.33 20.36
C GLY A 151 -10.41 -8.92 18.95
N ILE A 152 -10.94 -8.21 17.97
CA ILE A 152 -10.93 -8.65 16.56
C ILE A 152 -9.52 -8.77 15.97
N MET A 153 -8.56 -7.96 16.43
CA MET A 153 -7.18 -7.98 15.94
C MET A 153 -6.37 -9.18 16.43
N THR A 154 -6.84 -9.85 17.49
CA THR A 154 -6.17 -11.00 18.10
C THR A 154 -6.86 -12.33 17.80
N ARG A 155 -7.90 -12.31 16.95
CA ARG A 155 -8.60 -13.54 16.54
C ARG A 155 -7.73 -14.35 15.57
N PRO A 156 -7.77 -15.69 15.65
CA PRO A 156 -7.22 -16.55 14.61
C PRO A 156 -7.78 -16.15 13.24
N LEU A 157 -6.93 -16.20 12.21
CA LEU A 157 -7.29 -15.79 10.85
C LEU A 157 -8.51 -16.59 10.36
N GLU A 158 -8.59 -17.86 10.70
CA GLU A 158 -9.66 -18.78 10.29
C GLU A 158 -11.03 -18.38 10.85
N GLU A 159 -11.05 -17.61 11.94
CA GLU A 159 -12.28 -17.14 12.59
C GLU A 159 -12.77 -15.79 12.06
N VAL A 160 -11.99 -15.09 11.21
CA VAL A 160 -12.43 -13.80 10.65
C VAL A 160 -13.35 -14.02 9.44
N PRO A 161 -14.44 -13.25 9.30
CA PRO A 161 -15.37 -13.40 8.17
C PRO A 161 -14.72 -13.31 6.79
N ALA A 162 -13.64 -12.52 6.66
CA ALA A 162 -12.89 -12.39 5.43
C ALA A 162 -12.20 -13.72 5.02
N ALA A 163 -11.61 -14.45 5.96
CA ALA A 163 -10.99 -15.74 5.67
C ALA A 163 -12.03 -16.79 5.26
N VAL A 164 -13.21 -16.77 5.89
CA VAL A 164 -14.35 -17.62 5.49
C VAL A 164 -14.86 -17.23 4.10
N MET A 165 -14.86 -15.94 3.76
CA MET A 165 -15.36 -15.41 2.49
C MET A 165 -14.43 -15.74 1.30
N TYR A 166 -13.12 -15.61 1.49
CA TYR A 166 -12.14 -15.83 0.42
C TYR A 166 -11.64 -17.27 0.35
N GLY A 167 -11.73 -18.03 1.45
CA GLY A 167 -11.12 -19.35 1.57
C GLY A 167 -9.59 -19.30 1.51
N PRO A 168 -8.90 -20.45 1.64
CA PRO A 168 -7.49 -20.52 1.33
C PRO A 168 -7.25 -20.14 -0.13
N ALA A 169 -6.18 -19.38 -0.40
CA ALA A 169 -5.73 -19.21 -1.77
C ALA A 169 -5.48 -20.61 -2.37
N GLY A 170 -6.15 -20.93 -3.47
CA GLY A 170 -5.89 -22.20 -4.17
C GLY A 170 -4.43 -22.31 -4.58
N GLU A 171 -3.90 -23.53 -4.70
CA GLU A 171 -2.53 -23.78 -5.18
C GLU A 171 -2.23 -23.08 -6.51
N LYS A 172 -3.28 -22.82 -7.30
CA LYS A 172 -3.28 -21.90 -8.42
C LYS A 172 -4.00 -20.63 -8.01
N LEU A 173 -3.29 -19.50 -8.02
CA LEU A 173 -3.93 -18.19 -8.02
C LEU A 173 -5.02 -18.19 -9.11
N PRO A 174 -6.20 -17.60 -8.88
CA PRO A 174 -7.35 -17.70 -9.79
C PRO A 174 -7.13 -17.10 -11.19
N PHE A 175 -5.93 -16.57 -11.48
CA PHE A 175 -5.58 -15.94 -12.73
C PHE A 175 -4.35 -16.62 -13.36
N GLU A 176 -4.59 -17.50 -14.33
CA GLU A 176 -3.56 -18.03 -15.26
C GLU A 176 -3.29 -17.04 -16.41
N GLY A 177 -3.29 -15.73 -16.12
CA GLY A 177 -3.02 -14.69 -17.11
C GLY A 177 -1.58 -14.18 -17.07
N PRO A 178 -1.23 -13.17 -17.89
CA PRO A 178 0.14 -12.69 -17.99
C PRO A 178 0.63 -12.05 -16.67
N ASP A 179 1.92 -12.25 -16.35
CA ASP A 179 2.60 -11.67 -15.17
C ASP A 179 2.49 -10.13 -15.10
N VAL A 180 2.26 -9.49 -16.25
CA VAL A 180 2.08 -8.05 -16.38
C VAL A 180 0.91 -7.77 -17.32
N LEU A 181 -0.12 -7.09 -16.79
CA LEU A 181 -1.20 -6.54 -17.59
C LEU A 181 -0.86 -5.10 -18.00
N LYS A 182 -0.79 -4.84 -19.30
CA LYS A 182 -0.70 -3.48 -19.83
C LYS A 182 -2.09 -2.84 -19.78
N VAL A 183 -2.28 -1.93 -18.82
CA VAL A 183 -3.53 -1.20 -18.63
C VAL A 183 -3.48 0.13 -19.38
N ALA A 184 -4.56 0.48 -20.07
CA ALA A 184 -4.78 1.80 -20.67
C ALA A 184 -6.04 2.42 -20.08
N VAL A 185 -5.96 3.70 -19.71
CA VAL A 185 -7.13 4.47 -19.27
C VAL A 185 -7.71 5.19 -20.48
N MET A 186 -9.00 4.95 -20.75
CA MET A 186 -9.70 5.57 -21.86
C MET A 186 -10.45 6.81 -21.39
N GLN A 187 -10.28 7.93 -22.08
CA GLN A 187 -11.09 9.12 -21.85
C GLN A 187 -12.34 9.07 -22.76
N LEU A 188 -13.52 9.18 -22.15
CA LEU A 188 -14.77 9.25 -22.91
C LEU A 188 -14.96 10.62 -23.57
N SER A 189 -15.72 10.64 -24.66
CA SER A 189 -15.92 11.83 -25.49
C SER A 189 -16.52 13.00 -24.69
N ARG A 190 -15.99 14.21 -24.91
CA ARG A 190 -16.61 15.46 -24.46
C ARG A 190 -17.98 15.68 -25.11
N VAL A 191 -18.17 15.20 -26.33
CA VAL A 191 -19.44 15.24 -27.07
C VAL A 191 -20.15 13.91 -26.84
N HIS A 192 -21.05 13.91 -25.87
CA HIS A 192 -21.61 12.67 -25.31
C HIS A 192 -22.85 12.18 -26.08
N THR A 193 -22.80 12.09 -27.41
CA THR A 193 -23.86 11.42 -28.18
C THR A 193 -23.53 9.94 -28.35
N ARG A 194 -24.54 9.08 -28.40
CA ARG A 194 -24.41 7.62 -28.65
C ARG A 194 -23.40 7.29 -29.75
N ALA A 195 -23.61 7.85 -30.95
CA ALA A 195 -22.74 7.62 -32.10
C ALA A 195 -21.30 8.15 -31.92
N CYS A 196 -21.11 9.32 -31.32
CA CYS A 196 -19.77 9.88 -31.12
C CYS A 196 -18.99 9.12 -30.04
N THR A 197 -19.67 8.73 -28.97
CA THR A 197 -19.12 7.92 -27.89
C THR A 197 -18.72 6.53 -28.40
N GLU A 198 -19.56 5.85 -29.17
CA GLU A 198 -19.20 4.59 -29.86
C GLU A 198 -17.95 4.74 -30.71
N TRP A 199 -17.94 5.72 -31.63
CA TRP A 199 -16.86 5.92 -32.57
C TRP A 199 -15.51 6.20 -31.88
N MET A 200 -15.51 7.05 -30.85
CA MET A 200 -14.31 7.34 -30.06
C MET A 200 -13.81 6.11 -29.30
N THR A 201 -14.72 5.34 -28.71
CA THR A 201 -14.36 4.15 -27.94
C THR A 201 -13.80 3.05 -28.83
N GLN A 202 -14.40 2.79 -30.00
CA GLN A 202 -13.84 1.86 -30.99
C GLN A 202 -12.39 2.19 -31.31
N ARG A 203 -12.08 3.46 -31.62
CA ARG A 203 -10.71 3.89 -31.98
C ARG A 203 -9.73 3.73 -30.82
N GLN A 204 -10.13 4.06 -29.61
CA GLN A 204 -9.27 3.93 -28.44
C GLN A 204 -9.02 2.46 -28.08
N VAL A 205 -10.04 1.59 -28.19
CA VAL A 205 -9.90 0.13 -28.05
C VAL A 205 -8.93 -0.41 -29.10
N ALA A 206 -9.12 -0.11 -30.38
CA ALA A 206 -8.22 -0.55 -31.45
C ALA A 206 -6.78 -0.04 -31.27
N TYR A 207 -6.61 1.20 -30.78
CA TYR A 207 -5.30 1.79 -30.50
C TYR A 207 -4.59 1.13 -29.32
N ALA A 208 -5.33 0.78 -28.27
CA ALA A 208 -4.81 0.07 -27.10
C ALA A 208 -4.48 -1.39 -27.43
N ALA A 209 -5.34 -2.07 -28.18
CA ALA A 209 -5.12 -3.44 -28.66
C ALA A 209 -3.81 -3.55 -29.46
N ARG A 210 -3.57 -2.61 -30.39
CA ARG A 210 -2.29 -2.51 -31.14
C ARG A 210 -1.05 -2.31 -30.28
N ARG A 211 -1.18 -1.95 -29.00
CA ARG A 211 -0.08 -1.81 -28.03
C ARG A 211 0.01 -2.95 -27.02
N GLY A 212 -0.76 -4.02 -27.25
CA GLY A 212 -0.74 -5.23 -26.44
C GLY A 212 -1.65 -5.18 -25.21
N ALA A 213 -2.67 -4.31 -25.19
CA ALA A 213 -3.73 -4.41 -24.20
C ALA A 213 -4.61 -5.65 -24.52
N VAL A 214 -4.82 -6.50 -23.52
CA VAL A 214 -5.56 -7.78 -23.68
C VAL A 214 -6.90 -7.79 -22.93
N LEU A 215 -7.15 -6.81 -22.07
CA LEU A 215 -8.38 -6.66 -21.31
C LEU A 215 -8.80 -5.18 -21.28
N GLY A 216 -10.04 -4.90 -21.68
CA GLY A 216 -10.66 -3.59 -21.57
C GLY A 216 -11.84 -3.64 -20.61
N VAL A 217 -11.87 -2.74 -19.63
CA VAL A 217 -12.99 -2.57 -18.71
C VAL A 217 -13.63 -1.22 -18.99
N LEU A 218 -14.92 -1.23 -19.30
CA LEU A 218 -15.70 -0.01 -19.54
C LEU A 218 -16.63 0.23 -18.34
N PRO A 219 -16.79 1.49 -17.87
CA PRO A 219 -17.79 1.80 -16.86
C PRO A 219 -19.19 1.35 -17.30
N SER A 220 -20.04 0.99 -16.33
CA SER A 220 -21.45 0.72 -16.62
C SER A 220 -22.07 1.93 -17.33
N LEU A 221 -22.85 1.67 -18.38
CA LEU A 221 -23.60 2.69 -19.10
C LEU A 221 -22.74 3.77 -19.79
N TRP A 222 -21.46 3.48 -20.07
CA TRP A 222 -20.54 4.44 -20.70
C TRP A 222 -21.04 5.06 -22.02
N CYS A 223 -21.90 4.36 -22.76
CA CYS A 223 -22.47 4.81 -24.02
C CYS A 223 -23.71 5.72 -23.88
N PHE A 224 -24.14 6.04 -22.65
CA PHE A 224 -25.32 6.85 -22.36
C PHE A 224 -24.97 8.20 -21.75
N LYS A 225 -25.79 9.21 -22.01
CA LYS A 225 -25.80 10.46 -21.24
C LYS A 225 -26.40 10.22 -19.86
N ARG A 226 -26.04 11.08 -18.92
CA ARG A 226 -26.66 11.12 -17.60
C ARG A 226 -28.18 11.30 -17.74
N GLY A 227 -28.94 10.40 -17.11
CA GLY A 227 -30.41 10.43 -17.10
C GLY A 227 -31.09 9.78 -18.31
N GLU A 228 -30.34 9.45 -19.37
CA GLU A 228 -30.91 8.91 -20.63
C GLU A 228 -31.57 7.54 -20.43
N VAL A 229 -30.92 6.67 -19.65
CA VAL A 229 -31.47 5.35 -19.31
C VAL A 229 -32.74 5.47 -18.47
N ALA A 230 -32.82 6.47 -17.58
CA ALA A 230 -33.99 6.69 -16.75
C ALA A 230 -35.17 7.25 -17.57
N SER A 231 -34.90 8.07 -18.60
CA SER A 231 -35.94 8.61 -19.47
C SER A 231 -36.57 7.58 -20.38
N ASP A 232 -35.80 6.62 -20.91
CA ASP A 232 -36.32 5.51 -21.71
C ASP A 232 -35.51 4.23 -21.50
N PRO A 233 -35.90 3.40 -20.51
CA PRO A 233 -35.19 2.16 -20.22
C PRO A 233 -35.28 1.12 -21.34
N LYS A 234 -36.36 1.14 -22.14
CA LYS A 234 -36.58 0.15 -23.20
C LYS A 234 -35.65 0.41 -24.37
N ASP A 235 -35.59 1.66 -24.84
CA ASP A 235 -34.66 2.07 -25.89
C ASP A 235 -33.20 1.87 -25.44
N ALA A 236 -32.87 2.22 -24.19
CA ALA A 236 -31.54 1.99 -23.63
C ALA A 236 -31.15 0.51 -23.60
N ALA A 237 -32.08 -0.41 -23.29
CA ALA A 237 -31.81 -1.84 -23.33
C ALA A 237 -31.52 -2.35 -24.75
N VAL A 238 -32.31 -1.90 -25.74
CA VAL A 238 -32.10 -2.24 -27.16
C VAL A 238 -30.73 -1.76 -27.62
N TYR A 239 -30.42 -0.49 -27.38
CA TYR A 239 -29.14 0.09 -27.76
C TYR A 239 -27.94 -0.55 -27.04
N SER A 240 -28.08 -0.90 -25.75
CA SER A 240 -27.04 -1.63 -25.01
C SER A 240 -26.72 -2.99 -25.67
N SER A 241 -27.76 -3.73 -26.08
CA SER A 241 -27.57 -4.99 -26.78
C SER A 241 -26.86 -4.81 -28.13
N GLU A 242 -27.18 -3.75 -28.88
CA GLU A 242 -26.52 -3.46 -30.16
C GLU A 242 -25.05 -3.06 -30.00
N VAL A 243 -24.74 -2.18 -29.06
CA VAL A 243 -23.36 -1.72 -28.85
C VAL A 243 -22.46 -2.84 -28.32
N LEU A 244 -22.98 -3.75 -27.48
CA LEU A 244 -22.21 -4.89 -27.00
C LEU A 244 -21.85 -5.87 -28.13
N LYS A 245 -22.75 -6.07 -29.10
CA LYS A 245 -22.45 -6.88 -30.30
C LYS A 245 -21.32 -6.27 -31.13
N LYS A 246 -21.30 -4.94 -31.25
CA LYS A 246 -20.23 -4.21 -31.97
C LYS A 246 -18.91 -4.22 -31.19
N ALA A 247 -18.96 -4.06 -29.87
CA ALA A 247 -17.77 -3.92 -29.03
C ALA A 247 -16.82 -5.13 -29.13
N ALA A 248 -17.37 -6.33 -29.33
CA ALA A 248 -16.59 -7.54 -29.52
C ALA A 248 -15.66 -7.50 -30.76
N SER A 249 -16.02 -6.75 -31.80
CA SER A 249 -15.22 -6.66 -33.03
C SER A 249 -14.22 -5.52 -33.03
N TRP A 250 -14.33 -4.53 -32.13
CA TRP A 250 -13.48 -3.33 -32.14
C TRP A 250 -12.00 -3.58 -31.84
N ALA A 251 -11.65 -4.73 -31.26
CA ALA A 251 -10.27 -5.12 -30.99
C ALA A 251 -9.65 -5.96 -32.13
N GLN A 252 -10.42 -6.32 -33.16
CA GLN A 252 -10.00 -7.23 -34.24
C GLN A 252 -9.53 -6.49 -35.51
N GLU A 253 -9.51 -5.15 -35.50
CA GLU A 253 -9.07 -4.25 -36.60
C GLU A 253 -7.77 -3.51 -36.27
#